data_AF-A0A352NSS8-F1
#
_entry.id   AF-A0A352NSS8-F1
#
_cell.length_a   1.000
_cell.length_b   1.000
_cell.length_c   1.000
_cell.angle_alpha   90.00
_cell.angle_beta   90.00
_cell.angle_gamma   90.00
#
_symmetry.space_group_name_H-M   'P 1'
#
loop_
_entity.id
_entity.type
_entity.pdbx_description
1 polymer ?
#
loop_
_entity_poly.entity_id
_entity_poly.type
_entity_poly.pdbx_seq_one_letter_code
_entity_poly.pdbx_strand_id
1 'polypeptide(L)'
;DKKGILTAAALSLVIGKSEYRLQVLKDVSDESLKSALAIIDKNIIKLKLKKDAMGLYIEVIARNGSGSSRVIIKDSHLNIVLVEKNGRQIFSKDSKGAGADKPSLRDKIKEFTIRDFKDFVDNISYEKIKFIEDGISMNEKMGEIGLKLNLGIGIGHLFNDNSNVEQYAKAITS
;
A
#
# COMPACT_ATOMS: atom_id res chain seq x y z
N ASP A 1 11.04 4.81 4.58
CA ASP A 1 11.05 6.27 4.38
C ASP A 1 9.65 6.85 4.62
N LYS A 2 9.56 8.07 5.15
CA LYS A 2 8.28 8.73 5.50
C LYS A 2 7.63 9.40 4.28
N LYS A 3 8.41 9.81 3.28
CA LYS A 3 7.88 10.57 2.12
C LYS A 3 6.90 9.73 1.33
N GLY A 4 7.25 8.48 1.01
CA GLY A 4 6.35 7.56 0.30
C GLY A 4 5.01 7.35 1.01
N ILE A 5 5.04 7.14 2.33
CA ILE A 5 3.82 6.94 3.13
C ILE A 5 2.96 8.20 3.17
N LEU A 6 3.57 9.38 3.35
CA LEU A 6 2.86 10.66 3.34
C LEU A 6 2.22 10.95 1.98
N THR A 7 2.94 10.67 0.89
CA THR A 7 2.41 10.79 -0.47
C THR A 7 1.22 9.87 -0.70
N ALA A 8 1.34 8.59 -0.34
CA ALA A 8 0.23 7.64 -0.48
C ALA A 8 -1.00 8.06 0.35
N ALA A 9 -0.78 8.55 1.58
CA ALA A 9 -1.86 9.06 2.43
C ALA A 9 -2.51 10.32 1.82
N ALA A 10 -1.72 11.25 1.29
CA ALA A 10 -2.23 12.46 0.64
C ALA A 10 -3.03 12.15 -0.63
N LEU A 11 -2.51 11.27 -1.50
CA LEU A 11 -3.25 10.77 -2.68
C LEU A 11 -4.54 10.09 -2.27
N SER A 12 -4.53 9.29 -1.21
CA SER A 12 -5.73 8.62 -0.71
C SER A 12 -6.82 9.61 -0.26
N LEU A 13 -6.45 10.82 0.19
CA LEU A 13 -7.43 11.86 0.52
C LEU A 13 -8.07 12.50 -0.73
N VAL A 14 -7.40 12.44 -1.88
CA VAL A 14 -7.86 13.04 -3.14
C VAL A 14 -8.65 12.04 -3.99
N ILE A 15 -8.14 10.81 -4.13
CA ILE A 15 -8.68 9.79 -5.05
C ILE A 15 -8.96 8.44 -4.40
N GLY A 16 -8.66 8.28 -3.11
CA GLY A 16 -8.70 6.97 -2.44
C GLY A 16 -10.12 6.42 -2.36
N LYS A 17 -10.32 5.23 -2.96
CA LYS A 17 -11.59 4.50 -2.97
C LYS A 17 -11.43 3.13 -2.34
N SER A 18 -11.97 2.95 -1.14
CA SER A 18 -11.80 1.72 -0.35
C SER A 18 -12.34 0.46 -1.03
N GLU A 19 -13.36 0.62 -1.89
CA GLU A 19 -13.96 -0.43 -2.70
C GLU A 19 -12.97 -1.05 -3.70
N TYR A 20 -11.90 -0.34 -4.06
CA TYR A 20 -10.84 -0.85 -4.94
C TYR A 20 -9.84 -1.75 -4.23
N ARG A 21 -9.99 -1.97 -2.92
CA ARG A 21 -9.13 -2.86 -2.12
C ARG A 21 -7.66 -2.48 -2.26
N LEU A 22 -6.85 -3.33 -2.90
CA LEU A 22 -5.41 -3.11 -3.08
C LEU A 22 -5.09 -2.11 -4.20
N GLN A 23 -6.05 -1.75 -5.04
CA GLN A 23 -5.90 -0.83 -6.16
C GLN A 23 -6.46 0.57 -5.83
N VAL A 24 -6.38 0.99 -4.56
CA VAL A 24 -6.97 2.24 -4.05
C VAL A 24 -6.48 3.51 -4.75
N LEU A 25 -5.34 3.44 -5.47
CA LEU A 25 -4.72 4.56 -6.18
C LEU A 25 -4.79 4.44 -7.71
N LYS A 26 -5.56 3.51 -8.27
CA LYS A 26 -5.60 3.28 -9.73
C LYS A 26 -6.07 4.48 -10.55
N ASP A 27 -6.86 5.37 -9.96
CA ASP A 27 -7.41 6.56 -10.61
C ASP A 27 -6.43 7.76 -10.55
N VAL A 28 -5.14 7.52 -10.39
CA VAL A 28 -4.13 8.60 -10.33
C VAL A 28 -4.02 9.38 -11.63
N SER A 29 -4.01 10.70 -11.50
CA SER A 29 -3.72 11.68 -12.55
C SER A 29 -2.71 12.74 -12.08
N ASP A 30 -2.17 13.52 -13.01
CA ASP A 30 -1.25 14.63 -12.69
C ASP A 30 -1.93 15.70 -11.83
N GLU A 31 -3.22 15.94 -12.04
CA GLU A 31 -4.03 16.84 -11.21
C GLU A 31 -4.16 16.30 -9.79
N SER A 32 -4.46 15.00 -9.64
CA SER A 32 -4.58 14.37 -8.32
C SER A 32 -3.26 14.42 -7.55
N LEU A 33 -2.14 14.25 -8.26
CA LEU A 33 -0.81 14.33 -7.70
C LEU A 33 -0.49 15.76 -7.23
N LYS A 34 -0.79 16.76 -8.06
CA LYS A 34 -0.62 18.17 -7.68
C LYS A 34 -1.43 18.53 -6.43
N SER A 35 -2.68 18.06 -6.34
CA SER A 35 -3.52 18.23 -5.15
C SER A 35 -2.94 17.52 -3.92
N ALA A 36 -2.41 16.31 -4.09
CA ALA A 36 -1.78 15.56 -3.00
C ALA A 36 -0.50 16.25 -2.49
N LEU A 37 0.34 16.78 -3.37
CA LEU A 37 1.52 17.55 -2.98
C LEU A 37 1.14 18.82 -2.20
N ALA A 38 0.11 19.55 -2.65
CA ALA A 38 -0.40 20.70 -1.92
C ALA A 38 -0.96 20.34 -0.53
N ILE A 39 -1.48 19.13 -0.33
CA ILE A 39 -1.87 18.61 1.00
C ILE A 39 -0.66 18.38 1.89
N ILE A 40 0.43 17.82 1.32
CA ILE A 40 1.68 17.58 2.05
C ILE A 40 2.29 18.92 2.48
N ASP A 41 2.31 19.93 1.61
CA ASP A 41 2.87 21.26 1.90
C ASP A 41 2.14 21.96 3.05
N LYS A 42 0.83 21.71 3.19
CA LYS A 42 0.02 22.21 4.32
C LYS A 42 0.31 21.50 5.64
N ASN A 43 1.09 20.43 5.63
CA ASN A 43 1.51 19.66 6.81
C ASN A 43 0.32 19.18 7.68
N ILE A 44 -0.81 18.85 7.05
CA ILE A 44 -2.03 18.41 7.75
C ILE A 44 -1.99 16.92 8.13
N ILE A 45 -1.10 16.13 7.52
CA ILE A 45 -0.92 14.70 7.79
C ILE A 45 0.24 14.50 8.76
N LYS A 46 -0.03 13.91 9.92
CA LYS A 46 0.99 13.61 10.94
C LYS A 46 1.25 12.10 11.00
N LEU A 47 2.44 11.69 10.57
CA LEU A 47 2.88 10.29 10.62
C LEU A 47 3.71 10.00 11.88
N LYS A 48 3.32 8.98 12.64
CA LYS A 48 4.05 8.49 13.81
C LYS A 48 4.24 6.98 13.71
N LEU A 49 5.42 6.50 14.09
CA LEU A 49 5.71 5.06 14.16
C LEU A 49 5.16 4.50 15.48
N LYS A 50 4.33 3.45 15.40
CA LYS A 50 3.86 2.69 16.56
C LYS A 50 4.87 1.58 16.87
N LYS A 51 5.84 1.85 17.74
CA LYS A 51 6.97 0.94 18.03
C LYS A 51 6.54 -0.40 18.62
N ASP A 52 5.47 -0.41 19.41
CA ASP A 52 5.01 -1.60 20.14
C ASP A 52 4.01 -2.45 19.34
N ALA A 53 3.77 -2.10 18.06
CA ALA A 53 2.91 -2.88 17.20
C ALA A 53 3.68 -4.08 16.62
N MET A 54 3.07 -5.26 16.70
CA MET A 54 3.55 -6.46 16.01
C MET A 54 2.87 -6.59 14.65
N GLY A 55 3.62 -7.01 13.63
CA GLY A 55 3.10 -7.20 12.28
C GLY A 55 2.63 -5.90 11.62
N LEU A 56 1.68 -6.01 10.70
CA LEU A 56 1.06 -4.84 10.07
C LEU A 56 0.07 -4.20 11.04
N TYR A 57 0.28 -2.93 11.39
CA TYR A 57 -0.64 -2.12 12.16
C TYR A 57 -0.71 -0.72 11.54
N ILE A 58 -1.91 -0.31 11.15
CA ILE A 58 -2.17 1.02 10.61
C ILE A 58 -3.34 1.63 11.40
N GLU A 59 -3.11 2.79 12.00
CA GLU A 59 -4.13 3.55 12.72
C GLU A 59 -4.24 4.94 12.11
N VAL A 60 -5.45 5.27 11.64
CA VAL A 60 -5.75 6.55 11.02
C VAL A 60 -6.79 7.26 11.87
N ILE A 61 -6.51 8.51 12.23
CA ILE A 61 -7.42 9.39 12.94
C ILE A 61 -7.64 10.64 12.10
N ALA A 62 -8.83 10.76 11.51
CA ALA A 62 -9.27 11.96 10.79
C ALA A 62 -10.05 12.87 11.74
N ARG A 63 -9.84 14.19 11.65
CA ARG A 63 -10.52 15.19 12.50
C ARG A 63 -11.04 16.34 11.65
N ASN A 64 -12.24 16.82 11.96
CA ASN A 64 -12.82 18.03 11.38
C ASN A 64 -13.65 18.74 12.45
N GLY A 65 -13.23 19.93 12.88
CA GLY A 65 -13.84 20.63 14.00
C GLY A 65 -13.88 19.77 15.27
N SER A 66 -15.08 19.57 15.82
CA SER A 66 -15.33 18.67 16.96
C SER A 66 -15.49 17.20 16.58
N GLY A 67 -15.59 16.89 15.28
CA GLY A 67 -15.77 15.54 14.77
C GLY A 67 -14.46 14.77 14.61
N SER A 68 -14.50 13.46 14.82
CA SER A 68 -13.37 12.57 14.56
C SER A 68 -13.80 11.19 14.08
N SER A 69 -13.01 10.60 13.19
CA SER A 69 -13.12 9.19 12.81
C SER A 69 -11.80 8.49 13.05
N ARG A 70 -11.85 7.27 13.60
CA ARG A 70 -10.67 6.44 13.87
C ARG A 70 -10.86 5.06 13.27
N VAL A 71 -9.87 4.62 12.51
CA VAL A 71 -9.86 3.30 11.85
C VAL A 71 -8.55 2.59 12.17
N ILE A 72 -8.64 1.30 12.48
CA ILE A 72 -7.46 0.44 12.70
C ILE A 72 -7.51 -0.75 11.74
N ILE A 73 -6.40 -0.98 11.05
CA ILE A 73 -6.14 -2.17 10.23
C ILE A 73 -5.00 -2.95 10.89
N LYS A 74 -5.15 -4.28 10.97
CA LYS A 74 -4.14 -5.19 11.53
C LYS A 74 -3.93 -6.42 10.67
N ASP A 75 -2.71 -6.97 10.69
CA ASP A 75 -2.30 -8.26 10.08
C ASP A 75 -2.30 -8.29 8.54
N SER A 76 -3.31 -7.70 7.89
CA SER A 76 -3.44 -7.60 6.43
C SER A 76 -4.03 -6.24 6.03
N HIS A 77 -3.64 -5.73 4.87
CA HIS A 77 -4.06 -4.42 4.34
C HIS A 77 -5.57 -4.22 4.22
N LEU A 78 -6.35 -5.31 4.18
CA LEU A 78 -7.80 -5.29 4.05
C LEU A 78 -8.55 -5.67 5.34
N ASN A 79 -7.81 -5.98 6.43
CA ASN A 79 -8.40 -6.44 7.68
C ASN A 79 -8.60 -5.26 8.63
N ILE A 80 -9.68 -4.51 8.40
CA ILE A 80 -10.17 -3.50 9.34
C ILE A 80 -10.62 -4.22 10.62
N VAL A 81 -10.08 -3.82 11.76
CA VAL A 81 -10.42 -4.38 13.08
C VAL A 81 -11.20 -3.42 13.96
N LEU A 82 -11.20 -2.13 13.64
CA LEU A 82 -11.91 -1.11 14.40
C LEU A 82 -12.33 0.05 13.50
N VAL A 83 -13.56 0.53 13.67
CA VAL A 83 -14.03 1.83 13.16
C VAL A 83 -14.78 2.53 14.28
N GLU A 84 -14.38 3.77 14.57
CA GLU A 84 -15.00 4.64 15.58
C GLU A 84 -15.35 6.00 14.94
N LYS A 85 -16.47 6.58 15.38
CA LYS A 85 -16.90 7.95 15.06
C LYS A 85 -17.21 8.68 16.35
N ASN A 86 -16.57 9.83 16.56
CA ASN A 86 -16.72 10.67 17.75
C ASN A 86 -16.56 9.87 19.07
N GLY A 87 -15.58 8.97 19.12
CA GLY A 87 -15.33 8.10 20.27
C GLY A 87 -16.31 6.93 20.43
N ARG A 88 -17.36 6.84 19.60
CA ARG A 88 -18.29 5.72 19.59
C ARG A 88 -17.84 4.67 18.59
N GLN A 89 -17.65 3.44 19.07
CA GLN A 89 -17.38 2.28 18.22
C GLN A 89 -18.58 2.01 17.30
N ILE A 90 -18.33 1.99 15.99
CA ILE A 90 -19.28 1.60 14.94
C ILE A 90 -19.05 0.14 14.54
N PHE A 91 -17.79 -0.27 14.49
CA PHE A 91 -17.38 -1.62 14.11
C PHE A 91 -16.18 -2.05 14.95
N SER A 92 -16.18 -3.31 15.39
CA SER A 92 -15.01 -3.97 15.95
C SER A 92 -15.01 -5.42 15.52
N LYS A 93 -13.81 -5.94 15.27
CA LYS A 93 -13.56 -7.34 15.00
C LYS A 93 -12.56 -7.84 16.03
N ASP A 94 -12.96 -8.84 16.81
CA ASP A 94 -12.06 -9.47 17.77
C ASP A 94 -10.85 -10.05 17.04
N SER A 95 -9.67 -9.54 17.38
CA SER A 95 -8.40 -9.99 16.82
C SER A 95 -7.99 -11.38 17.35
N LYS A 96 -8.75 -11.94 18.29
CA LYS A 96 -8.41 -13.15 19.04
C LYS A 96 -8.74 -14.49 18.34
N GLY A 97 -9.26 -14.51 17.12
CA GLY A 97 -9.81 -15.77 16.56
C GLY A 97 -9.59 -16.06 15.09
N ALA A 98 -8.83 -15.27 14.34
CA ALA A 98 -8.73 -15.43 12.89
C ALA A 98 -7.29 -15.69 12.42
N GLY A 99 -6.66 -16.77 12.86
CA GLY A 99 -5.40 -17.18 12.22
C GLY A 99 -4.48 -18.17 12.92
N ALA A 100 -4.76 -18.65 14.14
CA ALA A 100 -3.81 -19.54 14.82
C ALA A 100 -3.67 -20.93 14.17
N ASP A 101 -4.74 -21.47 13.55
CA ASP A 101 -4.77 -22.86 13.07
C ASP A 101 -4.94 -23.03 11.55
N LYS A 102 -4.88 -21.95 10.76
CA LYS A 102 -4.93 -22.06 9.30
C LYS A 102 -3.56 -21.75 8.72
N PRO A 103 -2.99 -22.63 7.86
CA PRO A 103 -1.71 -22.34 7.21
C PRO A 103 -1.80 -21.00 6.50
N SER A 104 -0.81 -20.14 6.76
CA SER A 104 -0.76 -18.83 6.16
C SER A 104 -0.71 -18.97 4.64
N LEU A 105 -1.11 -17.92 3.91
CA LEU A 105 -0.94 -17.92 2.44
C LEU A 105 0.51 -18.25 2.05
N ARG A 106 1.49 -17.81 2.86
CA ARG A 106 2.91 -18.09 2.66
C ARG A 106 3.23 -19.58 2.80
N ASP A 107 2.59 -20.27 3.73
CA ASP A 107 2.83 -21.71 3.93
C ASP A 107 2.24 -22.51 2.78
N LYS A 108 1.04 -22.14 2.31
CA LYS A 108 0.44 -22.72 1.10
C LYS A 108 1.29 -22.47 -0.15
N ILE A 109 1.87 -21.27 -0.28
CA ILE A 109 2.73 -20.96 -1.43
C ILE A 109 3.96 -21.86 -1.47
N LYS A 110 4.52 -22.24 -0.31
CA LYS A 110 5.69 -23.14 -0.23
C LYS A 110 5.36 -24.58 -0.67
N GLU A 111 4.09 -24.96 -0.70
CA GLU A 111 3.66 -26.27 -1.19
C GLU A 111 3.66 -26.34 -2.73
N PHE A 112 3.68 -25.20 -3.44
CA PHE A 112 3.75 -25.17 -4.89
C PHE A 112 5.18 -25.31 -5.41
N THR A 113 5.32 -26.08 -6.48
CA THR A 113 6.54 -26.21 -7.27
C THR A 113 6.55 -25.22 -8.43
N ILE A 114 7.72 -25.00 -9.04
CA ILE A 114 7.84 -24.21 -10.28
C ILE A 114 6.97 -24.79 -11.41
N ARG A 115 6.81 -26.12 -11.44
CA ARG A 115 5.95 -26.79 -12.43
C ARG A 115 4.49 -26.38 -12.26
N ASP A 116 3.99 -26.31 -11.02
CA ASP A 116 2.61 -25.90 -10.75
C ASP A 116 2.34 -24.46 -11.24
N PHE A 117 3.30 -23.55 -11.07
CA PHE A 117 3.20 -22.19 -11.61
C PHE A 117 3.20 -22.17 -13.14
N LYS A 118 4.05 -22.99 -13.78
CA LYS A 118 4.08 -23.10 -15.25
C LYS A 118 2.74 -23.61 -15.77
N ASP A 119 2.25 -24.71 -15.19
CA ASP A 119 0.99 -25.32 -15.60
C ASP A 119 -0.18 -24.36 -15.38
N PHE A 120 -0.17 -23.57 -14.31
CA PHE A 120 -1.16 -22.52 -14.09
C PHE A 120 -1.15 -21.45 -15.19
N VAL A 121 0.04 -20.92 -15.53
CA VAL A 121 0.18 -19.87 -16.55
C VAL A 121 -0.22 -20.38 -17.94
N ASP A 122 0.13 -21.62 -18.28
CA ASP A 122 -0.19 -22.22 -19.58
C ASP A 122 -1.70 -22.45 -19.77
N ASN A 123 -2.45 -22.68 -18.68
CA ASN A 123 -3.85 -23.13 -18.75
C ASN A 123 -4.89 -22.08 -18.31
N ILE A 124 -4.47 -21.01 -17.62
CA ILE A 124 -5.41 -19.98 -17.19
C ILE A 124 -5.87 -19.11 -18.37
N SER A 125 -7.16 -18.79 -18.43
CA SER A 125 -7.64 -17.81 -19.40
C SER A 125 -7.15 -16.41 -19.03
N TYR A 126 -6.77 -15.64 -20.03
CA TYR A 126 -6.24 -14.28 -19.83
C TYR A 126 -7.22 -13.38 -19.06
N GLU A 127 -8.52 -13.54 -19.26
CA GLU A 127 -9.57 -12.75 -18.58
C GLU A 127 -9.50 -12.89 -17.05
N LYS A 128 -9.06 -14.05 -16.55
CA LYS A 128 -8.92 -14.29 -15.10
C LYS A 128 -7.72 -13.58 -14.50
N ILE A 129 -6.72 -13.23 -15.31
CA ILE A 129 -5.48 -12.56 -14.88
C ILE A 129 -5.34 -11.14 -15.43
N LYS A 130 -6.33 -10.65 -16.20
CA LYS A 130 -6.33 -9.31 -16.78
C LYS A 130 -6.09 -8.19 -15.76
N PHE A 131 -6.57 -8.38 -14.52
CA PHE A 131 -6.35 -7.42 -13.43
C PHE A 131 -4.86 -7.19 -13.09
N ILE A 132 -3.96 -8.10 -13.50
CA ILE A 132 -2.52 -7.94 -13.32
C ILE A 132 -2.02 -6.78 -14.18
N GLU A 133 -2.53 -6.61 -15.40
CA GLU A 133 -2.15 -5.48 -16.27
C GLU A 133 -2.57 -4.14 -15.67
N ASP A 134 -3.77 -4.06 -15.09
CA ASP A 134 -4.21 -2.87 -14.36
C ASP A 134 -3.24 -2.55 -13.21
N GLY A 135 -2.78 -3.60 -12.52
CA GLY A 135 -1.77 -3.48 -11.46
C GLY A 135 -0.41 -3.01 -11.98
N ILE A 136 0.06 -3.54 -13.11
CA ILE A 136 1.31 -3.13 -13.77
C ILE A 136 1.23 -1.65 -14.14
N SER A 137 0.21 -1.26 -14.91
CA SER A 137 0.05 0.13 -15.36
C SER A 137 -0.04 1.12 -14.19
N MET A 138 -0.81 0.77 -13.15
CA MET A 138 -0.90 1.59 -11.94
C MET A 138 0.45 1.73 -11.23
N ASN A 139 1.16 0.62 -11.03
CA ASN A 139 2.43 0.61 -10.31
C ASN A 139 3.56 1.29 -11.10
N GLU A 140 3.60 1.11 -12.42
CA GLU A 140 4.56 1.80 -13.30
C GLU A 140 4.37 3.32 -13.23
N LYS A 141 3.12 3.79 -13.35
CA LYS A 141 2.82 5.22 -13.23
C LYS A 141 3.22 5.78 -11.87
N MET A 142 2.95 5.04 -10.79
CA MET A 142 3.40 5.39 -9.43
C MET A 142 4.92 5.42 -9.31
N GLY A 143 5.61 4.45 -9.91
CA GLY A 143 7.06 4.36 -9.95
C GLY A 143 7.69 5.54 -10.68
N GLU A 144 7.18 5.88 -11.87
CA GLU A 144 7.63 7.04 -12.64
C GLU A 144 7.45 8.36 -11.88
N ILE A 145 6.30 8.54 -11.22
CA ILE A 145 6.06 9.71 -10.37
C ILE A 145 7.06 9.74 -9.22
N GLY A 146 7.30 8.59 -8.59
CA GLY A 146 8.29 8.44 -7.52
C GLY A 146 9.69 8.85 -7.95
N LEU A 147 10.10 8.44 -9.15
CA LEU A 147 11.36 8.83 -9.78
C LEU A 147 11.40 10.33 -10.11
N LYS A 148 10.43 10.85 -10.85
CA LYS A 148 10.43 12.26 -11.29
C LYS A 148 10.46 13.24 -10.11
N LEU A 149 9.78 12.90 -9.01
CA LEU A 149 9.64 13.77 -7.85
C LEU A 149 10.55 13.40 -6.67
N ASN A 150 11.43 12.41 -6.84
CA ASN A 150 12.32 11.91 -5.79
C ASN A 150 11.57 11.56 -4.48
N LEU A 151 10.47 10.80 -4.64
CA LEU A 151 9.60 10.35 -3.55
C LEU A 151 9.98 8.92 -3.13
N GLY A 152 9.83 8.62 -1.85
CA GLY A 152 10.20 7.32 -1.30
C GLY A 152 11.68 7.19 -0.98
N ILE A 153 12.18 5.95 -0.92
CA ILE A 153 13.56 5.63 -0.52
C ILE A 153 14.56 5.95 -1.66
N GLY A 154 14.08 6.28 -2.87
CA GLY A 154 14.94 6.68 -3.99
C GLY A 154 15.70 5.53 -4.66
N ILE A 155 15.38 4.27 -4.35
CA ILE A 155 16.04 3.09 -4.94
C ILE A 155 15.92 3.10 -6.48
N GLY A 156 14.80 3.59 -7.01
CA GLY A 156 14.61 3.75 -8.44
C GLY A 156 15.66 4.64 -9.12
N HIS A 157 16.20 5.65 -8.44
CA HIS A 157 17.26 6.51 -9.02
C HIS A 157 18.59 5.77 -9.18
N LEU A 158 18.84 4.76 -8.33
CA LEU A 158 20.04 3.93 -8.40
C LEU A 158 20.05 3.05 -9.67
N PHE A 159 18.89 2.82 -10.30
CA PHE A 159 18.81 2.12 -11.59
C PHE A 159 19.29 2.97 -12.77
N ASN A 160 19.16 4.29 -12.70
CA ASN A 160 19.55 5.18 -13.79
C ASN A 160 21.04 5.58 -13.74
N ASP A 161 21.74 5.25 -12.66
CA ASP A 161 23.15 5.56 -12.48
C ASP A 161 24.03 4.33 -12.75
N ASN A 162 24.20 4.00 -14.03
CA ASN A 162 25.07 2.90 -14.50
C ASN A 162 26.57 3.15 -14.21
N SER A 163 26.93 4.30 -13.63
CA SER A 163 28.32 4.63 -13.32
C SER A 163 28.82 3.99 -12.03
N ASN A 164 27.93 3.50 -11.15
CA ASN A 164 28.28 2.91 -9.87
C ASN A 164 27.66 1.51 -9.70
N VAL A 165 28.46 0.47 -9.97
CA VAL A 165 28.07 -0.95 -9.92
C VAL A 165 27.51 -1.36 -8.55
N GLU A 166 28.01 -0.78 -7.45
CA GLU A 166 27.51 -1.09 -6.09
C GLU A 166 26.08 -0.57 -5.89
N GLN A 167 25.79 0.62 -6.42
CA GLN A 167 24.47 1.23 -6.34
C GLN A 167 23.46 0.49 -7.23
N TYR A 168 23.87 0.12 -8.43
CA TYR A 168 23.06 -0.71 -9.33
C TYR A 168 22.75 -2.08 -8.71
N ALA A 169 23.75 -2.74 -8.12
CA ALA A 169 23.57 -4.01 -7.43
C ALA A 169 22.59 -3.90 -6.26
N LYS A 170 22.70 -2.85 -5.43
CA LYS A 170 21.72 -2.57 -4.37
C LYS A 170 20.32 -2.36 -4.93
N ALA A 171 20.19 -1.72 -6.08
CA ALA A 171 18.90 -1.42 -6.69
C ALA A 171 18.13 -2.69 -7.14
N ILE A 172 18.83 -3.65 -7.75
CA ILE A 172 18.23 -4.90 -8.27
C ILE A 172 17.95 -5.96 -7.18
N THR A 173 18.61 -5.88 -6.02
CA THR A 173 18.45 -6.87 -4.93
C THR A 173 17.56 -6.41 -3.78
N SER A 174 17.14 -5.14 -3.77
CA SER A 174 16.27 -4.55 -2.73
C SER A 174 14.80 -4.73 -3.04
#